data_AF-A0A7Y2G4N6-F1
#
_entry.id   AF-A0A7Y2G4N6-F1
#
_cell.length_a   1.000
_cell.length_b   1.000
_cell.length_c   1.000
_cell.angle_alpha   90.00
_cell.angle_beta   90.00
_cell.angle_gamma   90.00
#
_symmetry.space_group_name_H-M   'P 1'
#
loop_
_entity.id
_entity.type
_entity.pdbx_description
1 polymer ?
#
loop_
_entity_poly.entity_id
_entity_poly.type
_entity_poly.pdbx_seq_one_letter_code
_entity_poly.pdbx_strand_id
1 'polypeptide(L)'
;MNTLLKSLGAGIAGIMISTAGAHAALVSTNSSLSDQGVAASIIAAPADVSDDAATNEAIQAFDEVQMHVLAADLAVDGGTISAGTVISSHMIFLNSDGPGLIEHGAGGGGSAATFTFDGMILGVMSDSGGTLEAASSSFLGAAGTIYPGAFTARGMEGDPLDGLINNDYYSFLTDTITVGMRVTEPGDWIRVITASEIPVPAALPLLLSGIAGLGFASRRRREAK
;
A
#
# COMPACT_ATOMS: atom_id res chain seq x y z
N MET A 1 23.34 -24.61 -65.85
CA MET A 1 23.10 -23.26 -65.31
C MET A 1 21.94 -23.37 -64.33
N ASN A 2 22.20 -23.44 -63.03
CA ASN A 2 21.24 -23.15 -61.94
C ASN A 2 21.87 -23.50 -60.59
N THR A 3 22.33 -22.47 -59.89
CA THR A 3 22.82 -22.55 -58.50
C THR A 3 21.77 -21.86 -57.62
N LEU A 4 21.03 -22.67 -56.86
CA LEU A 4 19.93 -22.22 -56.00
C LEU A 4 20.49 -21.92 -54.59
N LEU A 5 20.78 -20.64 -54.30
CA LEU A 5 21.10 -20.19 -52.94
C LEU A 5 19.81 -20.10 -52.11
N LYS A 6 19.70 -20.90 -51.04
CA LYS A 6 18.67 -20.75 -50.00
C LYS A 6 19.27 -19.97 -48.82
N SER A 7 18.85 -18.72 -48.64
CA SER A 7 19.17 -17.91 -47.46
C SER A 7 18.22 -18.27 -46.31
N LEU A 8 18.74 -18.84 -45.21
CA LEU A 8 18.02 -18.90 -43.93
C LEU A 8 18.24 -17.57 -43.19
N GLY A 9 17.19 -16.76 -43.08
CA GLY A 9 17.16 -15.61 -42.17
C GLY A 9 16.82 -16.07 -40.75
N ALA A 10 17.74 -15.91 -39.82
CA ALA A 10 17.47 -16.13 -38.40
C ALA A 10 16.78 -14.88 -37.82
N GLY A 11 15.47 -14.96 -37.56
CA GLY A 11 14.73 -13.93 -36.84
C GLY A 11 15.01 -14.03 -35.34
N ILE A 12 15.65 -13.01 -34.77
CA ILE A 12 15.81 -12.87 -33.32
C ILE A 12 14.52 -12.27 -32.78
N ALA A 13 13.69 -13.09 -32.13
CA ALA A 13 12.55 -12.60 -31.36
C ALA A 13 13.08 -12.07 -30.01
N GLY A 14 13.07 -10.74 -29.84
CA GLY A 14 13.38 -10.11 -28.56
C GLY A 14 12.25 -10.34 -27.56
N ILE A 15 12.52 -11.08 -26.48
CA ILE A 15 11.60 -11.21 -25.35
C ILE A 15 11.71 -9.92 -24.54
N MET A 16 10.68 -9.07 -24.59
CA MET A 16 10.52 -7.95 -23.68
C MET A 16 10.05 -8.50 -22.33
N ILE A 17 10.95 -8.54 -21.34
CA ILE A 17 10.60 -8.86 -19.96
C ILE A 17 10.21 -7.53 -19.29
N SER A 18 8.91 -7.29 -19.10
CA SER A 18 8.45 -6.21 -18.23
C SER A 18 8.68 -6.64 -16.78
N THR A 19 9.64 -6.01 -16.11
CA THR A 19 9.75 -6.09 -14.65
C THR A 19 8.64 -5.23 -14.05
N ALA A 20 7.46 -5.82 -13.81
CA ALA A 20 6.51 -5.18 -12.92
C ALA A 20 7.24 -5.01 -11.57
N GLY A 21 7.41 -3.77 -11.12
CA GLY A 21 7.89 -3.52 -9.76
C GLY A 21 6.86 -4.14 -8.82
N ALA A 22 7.30 -5.07 -7.97
CA ALA A 22 6.49 -5.50 -6.85
C ALA A 22 6.40 -4.31 -5.89
N HIS A 23 5.30 -3.58 -5.96
CA HIS A 23 4.93 -2.58 -4.97
C HIS A 23 3.93 -3.23 -4.00
N ALA A 24 3.62 -2.56 -2.89
CA ALA A 24 2.63 -3.03 -1.92
C ALA A 24 1.38 -2.11 -1.94
N ALA A 25 0.98 -1.66 -3.13
CA ALA A 25 -0.08 -0.70 -3.42
C ALA A 25 -1.48 -1.14 -2.96
N LEU A 26 -2.36 -0.15 -2.77
CA LEU A 26 -3.80 -0.34 -2.64
C LEU A 26 -4.40 -0.87 -3.96
N VAL A 27 -5.03 -2.05 -3.91
CA VAL A 27 -5.56 -2.75 -5.10
C VAL A 27 -7.06 -2.61 -5.23
N SER A 28 -7.80 -2.71 -4.11
CA SER A 28 -9.27 -2.70 -4.16
C SER A 28 -9.90 -2.28 -2.84
N THR A 29 -11.19 -1.92 -2.93
CA THR A 29 -12.07 -1.72 -1.79
C THR A 29 -13.42 -2.42 -2.05
N ASN A 30 -14.13 -2.81 -0.99
CA ASN A 30 -15.47 -3.41 -1.10
C ASN A 30 -16.56 -2.41 -1.52
N SER A 31 -16.23 -1.12 -1.65
CA SER A 31 -17.19 -0.06 -2.01
C SER A 31 -18.40 0.02 -1.07
N SER A 32 -18.21 -0.31 0.21
CA SER A 32 -19.25 -0.13 1.23
C SER A 32 -19.69 1.32 1.30
N LEU A 33 -20.97 1.54 1.62
CA LEU A 33 -21.54 2.88 1.74
C LEU A 33 -21.46 3.37 3.19
N SER A 34 -21.08 4.63 3.36
CA SER A 34 -21.26 5.38 4.61
C SER A 34 -22.74 5.67 4.91
N ASP A 35 -23.01 6.27 6.06
CA ASP A 35 -24.33 6.81 6.41
C ASP A 35 -24.78 7.96 5.49
N GLN A 36 -23.84 8.60 4.78
CA GLN A 36 -24.09 9.58 3.73
C GLN A 36 -24.42 8.94 2.37
N GLY A 37 -24.35 7.60 2.25
CA GLY A 37 -24.61 6.88 1.01
C GLY A 37 -23.46 6.96 0.00
N VAL A 38 -22.26 7.37 0.41
CA VAL A 38 -21.07 7.45 -0.44
C VAL A 38 -20.20 6.22 -0.24
N ALA A 39 -19.67 5.67 -1.34
CA ALA A 39 -18.85 4.47 -1.30
C ALA A 39 -17.43 4.77 -0.81
N ALA A 40 -16.85 3.84 -0.06
CA ALA A 40 -15.42 3.81 0.21
C ALA A 40 -14.64 3.80 -1.12
N SER A 41 -13.51 4.53 -1.17
CA SER A 41 -12.76 4.69 -2.41
C SER A 41 -11.25 4.81 -2.20
N ILE A 42 -10.51 4.38 -3.22
CA ILE A 42 -9.06 4.65 -3.33
C ILE A 42 -8.90 5.90 -4.18
N ILE A 43 -8.18 6.89 -3.67
CA ILE A 43 -7.95 8.18 -4.32
C ILE A 43 -6.46 8.42 -4.55
N ALA A 44 -6.14 9.45 -5.34
CA ALA A 44 -4.78 9.99 -5.36
C ALA A 44 -4.49 10.73 -4.04
N ALA A 45 -3.23 10.76 -3.63
CA ALA A 45 -2.81 11.51 -2.44
C ALA A 45 -3.27 12.98 -2.53
N PRO A 46 -4.06 13.48 -1.57
CA PRO A 46 -4.46 14.88 -1.51
C PRO A 46 -3.24 15.80 -1.39
N ALA A 47 -3.35 17.05 -1.84
CA ALA A 47 -2.28 18.04 -1.66
C ALA A 47 -2.08 18.41 -0.17
N ASP A 48 -3.10 18.23 0.65
CA ASP A 48 -3.13 18.57 2.06
C ASP A 48 -4.09 17.60 2.75
N VAL A 49 -3.65 16.95 3.83
CA VAL A 49 -4.48 16.06 4.67
C VAL A 49 -4.70 16.64 6.06
N SER A 50 -4.62 17.97 6.18
CA SER A 50 -5.06 18.66 7.39
C SER A 50 -6.57 18.65 7.55
N ASP A 51 -6.96 18.79 8.81
CA ASP A 51 -8.33 18.72 9.29
C ASP A 51 -9.29 19.60 8.49
N ASP A 52 -8.92 20.86 8.25
CA ASP A 52 -9.74 21.79 7.48
C ASP A 52 -9.59 21.67 5.94
N ALA A 53 -8.66 20.84 5.45
CA ALA A 53 -8.27 20.82 4.04
C ALA A 53 -8.75 19.58 3.27
N ALA A 54 -8.88 18.43 3.94
CA ALA A 54 -9.29 17.18 3.31
C ALA A 54 -10.55 16.62 3.94
N THR A 55 -11.71 16.91 3.36
CA THR A 55 -13.01 16.44 3.86
C THR A 55 -13.59 15.39 2.91
N ASN A 56 -14.31 14.41 3.46
CA ASN A 56 -14.94 13.34 2.69
C ASN A 56 -16.21 12.80 3.37
N GLU A 57 -17.08 12.20 2.56
CA GLU A 57 -18.38 11.66 3.02
C GLU A 57 -18.32 10.14 3.27
N ALA A 58 -17.16 9.52 3.04
CA ALA A 58 -16.90 8.09 3.22
C ALA A 58 -15.40 7.84 3.38
N ILE A 59 -15.01 6.72 4.00
CA ILE A 59 -13.61 6.37 4.20
C ILE A 59 -12.88 6.32 2.86
N GLN A 60 -11.78 7.05 2.76
CA GLN A 60 -10.92 7.07 1.60
C GLN A 60 -9.54 6.54 1.97
N ALA A 61 -8.85 5.98 0.98
CA ALA A 61 -7.48 5.53 1.13
C ALA A 61 -6.60 6.01 -0.04
N PHE A 62 -5.32 6.21 0.22
CA PHE A 62 -4.35 6.49 -0.84
C PHE A 62 -2.96 5.93 -0.50
N ASP A 63 -2.20 5.64 -1.56
CA ASP A 63 -0.81 5.22 -1.44
C ASP A 63 0.09 6.40 -1.10
N GLU A 64 0.95 6.22 -0.10
CA GLU A 64 1.98 7.19 0.26
C GLU A 64 3.33 6.78 -0.33
N VAL A 65 4.40 6.71 0.47
CA VAL A 65 5.69 6.23 -0.02
C VAL A 65 5.64 4.73 -0.28
N GLN A 66 6.11 4.34 -1.47
CA GLN A 66 6.27 2.94 -1.85
C GLN A 66 7.75 2.53 -1.81
N MET A 67 8.05 1.28 -1.47
CA MET A 67 9.41 0.70 -1.50
C MET A 67 10.44 1.42 -0.61
N HIS A 68 10.03 1.90 0.57
CA HIS A 68 10.91 2.56 1.52
C HIS A 68 11.72 1.56 2.36
N VAL A 69 13.04 1.76 2.47
CA VAL A 69 13.88 0.97 3.38
C VAL A 69 13.99 1.71 4.71
N LEU A 70 13.49 1.10 5.78
CA LEU A 70 13.53 1.69 7.11
C LEU A 70 14.98 1.88 7.60
N ALA A 71 15.35 3.12 7.94
CA ALA A 71 16.66 3.42 8.50
C ALA A 71 16.77 3.12 10.01
N ALA A 72 15.62 3.05 10.69
CA ALA A 72 15.48 2.74 12.11
C ALA A 72 14.23 1.91 12.34
N ASP A 73 14.12 1.32 13.53
CA ASP A 73 12.92 0.62 13.97
C ASP A 73 11.70 1.56 13.94
N LEU A 74 10.59 1.10 13.36
CA LEU A 74 9.35 1.86 13.22
C LEU A 74 8.32 1.35 14.22
N ALA A 75 7.93 2.20 15.17
CA ALA A 75 6.85 1.89 16.09
C ALA A 75 5.49 1.87 15.35
N VAL A 76 4.69 0.87 15.65
CA VAL A 76 3.31 0.67 15.17
C VAL A 76 2.47 0.19 16.35
N ASP A 77 1.16 0.11 16.17
CA ASP A 77 0.25 -0.35 17.22
C ASP A 77 0.67 -1.74 17.74
N GLY A 78 0.91 -1.81 19.06
CA GLY A 78 1.27 -3.06 19.74
C GLY A 78 2.64 -3.65 19.38
N GLY A 79 3.49 -2.96 18.60
CA GLY A 79 4.72 -3.57 18.10
C GLY A 79 5.73 -2.62 17.46
N THR A 80 6.66 -3.22 16.73
CA THR A 80 7.75 -2.51 16.05
C THR A 80 8.16 -3.27 14.80
N ILE A 81 8.35 -2.56 13.70
CA ILE A 81 8.91 -3.09 12.45
C ILE A 81 10.40 -2.76 12.45
N SER A 82 11.26 -3.77 12.34
CA SER A 82 12.71 -3.58 12.45
C SER A 82 13.31 -2.77 11.29
N ALA A 83 14.35 -2.00 11.59
CA ALA A 83 15.19 -1.33 10.60
C ALA A 83 15.68 -2.29 9.51
N GLY A 84 15.84 -1.77 8.29
CA GLY A 84 16.25 -2.54 7.11
C GLY A 84 15.10 -3.24 6.38
N THR A 85 13.90 -3.29 6.98
CA THR A 85 12.69 -3.78 6.31
C THR A 85 12.32 -2.85 5.16
N VAL A 86 11.96 -3.43 4.01
CA VAL A 86 11.40 -2.68 2.89
C VAL A 86 9.89 -2.67 3.01
N ILE A 87 9.32 -1.48 3.11
CA ILE A 87 7.90 -1.26 3.36
C ILE A 87 7.27 -0.35 2.32
N SER A 88 5.95 -0.32 2.30
CA SER A 88 5.18 0.79 1.75
C SER A 88 4.20 1.30 2.80
N SER A 89 3.78 2.54 2.66
CA SER A 89 2.81 3.18 3.55
C SER A 89 1.58 3.65 2.78
N HIS A 90 0.46 3.64 3.48
CA HIS A 90 -0.85 3.99 2.95
C HIS A 90 -1.60 4.75 4.04
N MET A 91 -2.32 5.78 3.63
CA MET A 91 -3.22 6.51 4.51
C MET A 91 -4.65 6.04 4.29
N ILE A 92 -5.38 5.85 5.38
CA ILE A 92 -6.84 5.63 5.37
C ILE A 92 -7.45 6.67 6.32
N PHE A 93 -8.47 7.39 5.85
CA PHE A 93 -9.03 8.48 6.64
C PHE A 93 -10.52 8.72 6.36
N LEU A 94 -11.18 9.30 7.36
CA LEU A 94 -12.52 9.88 7.28
C LEU A 94 -12.49 11.20 8.03
N ASN A 95 -12.95 12.27 7.41
CA ASN A 95 -12.89 13.60 8.00
C ASN A 95 -14.08 14.46 7.55
N SER A 96 -14.75 15.10 8.51
CA SER A 96 -15.90 15.96 8.24
C SER A 96 -15.54 17.44 8.31
N ASP A 97 -16.29 18.27 7.58
CA ASP A 97 -16.25 19.73 7.75
C ASP A 97 -17.32 20.12 8.79
N GLY A 98 -16.91 20.58 9.97
CA GLY A 98 -17.82 21.01 11.00
C GLY A 98 -18.29 19.91 11.98
N PRO A 99 -19.22 20.23 12.88
CA PRO A 99 -19.67 19.33 13.95
C PRO A 99 -20.61 18.20 13.45
N GLY A 100 -20.74 18.03 12.14
CA GLY A 100 -21.54 16.97 11.55
C GLY A 100 -20.90 15.61 11.83
N LEU A 101 -21.69 14.69 12.39
CA LEU A 101 -21.28 13.30 12.55
C LEU A 101 -21.35 12.59 11.19
N ILE A 102 -20.28 11.90 10.83
CA ILE A 102 -20.22 10.99 9.68
C ILE A 102 -19.82 9.61 10.17
N GLU A 103 -20.54 8.58 9.73
CA GLU A 103 -20.29 7.18 10.09
C GLU A 103 -20.05 6.32 8.86
N HIS A 104 -19.03 5.45 8.91
CA HIS A 104 -18.81 4.43 7.91
C HIS A 104 -18.43 3.11 8.58
N GLY A 105 -19.42 2.25 8.82
CA GLY A 105 -19.22 0.92 9.39
C GLY A 105 -19.02 0.87 10.90
N ALA A 106 -18.89 2.01 11.58
CA ALA A 106 -18.97 2.15 13.03
C ALA A 106 -20.41 2.49 13.48
N GLY A 107 -20.73 2.32 14.77
CA GLY A 107 -22.03 2.72 15.33
C GLY A 107 -23.24 1.87 14.90
N GLY A 108 -23.03 0.78 14.17
CA GLY A 108 -24.10 -0.06 13.61
C GLY A 108 -24.73 0.50 12.32
N GLY A 109 -24.21 1.62 11.79
CA GLY A 109 -24.57 2.18 10.49
C GLY A 109 -23.67 1.67 9.37
N GLY A 110 -24.25 1.03 8.35
CA GLY A 110 -23.52 0.61 7.15
C GLY A 110 -22.62 -0.61 7.32
N SER A 111 -21.91 -0.97 6.24
CA SER A 111 -20.88 -2.02 6.26
C SER A 111 -19.50 -1.36 6.42
N ALA A 112 -18.59 -2.01 7.14
CA ALA A 112 -17.21 -1.56 7.24
C ALA A 112 -16.53 -1.46 5.87
N ALA A 113 -15.65 -0.48 5.72
CA ALA A 113 -14.80 -0.37 4.55
C ALA A 113 -13.70 -1.42 4.62
N THR A 114 -13.45 -2.12 3.53
CA THR A 114 -12.28 -2.99 3.41
C THR A 114 -11.34 -2.45 2.36
N PHE A 115 -10.05 -2.52 2.61
CA PHE A 115 -9.00 -2.20 1.64
C PHE A 115 -8.04 -3.37 1.53
N THR A 116 -7.77 -3.79 0.30
CA THR A 116 -6.82 -4.87 -0.01
C THR A 116 -5.57 -4.29 -0.65
N PHE A 117 -4.42 -4.72 -0.16
CA PHE A 117 -3.09 -4.39 -0.65
C PHE A 117 -2.55 -5.58 -1.44
N ASP A 118 -1.59 -5.36 -2.36
CA ASP A 118 -0.81 -6.46 -2.96
C ASP A 118 0.40 -6.87 -2.08
N GLY A 119 0.60 -6.22 -0.92
CA GLY A 119 1.57 -6.60 0.11
C GLY A 119 0.93 -6.96 1.45
N MET A 120 1.62 -7.79 2.24
CA MET A 120 1.17 -8.16 3.59
C MET A 120 1.25 -6.95 4.54
N ILE A 121 0.20 -6.71 5.33
CA ILE A 121 0.19 -5.70 6.38
C ILE A 121 1.14 -6.12 7.51
N LEU A 122 2.09 -5.25 7.83
CA LEU A 122 3.06 -5.42 8.91
C LEU A 122 2.65 -4.71 10.20
N GLY A 123 1.86 -3.65 10.09
CA GLY A 123 1.37 -2.89 11.23
C GLY A 123 0.48 -1.73 10.82
N VAL A 124 -0.20 -1.15 11.80
CA VAL A 124 -1.05 0.04 11.66
C VAL A 124 -0.58 1.07 12.69
N MET A 125 -0.72 2.35 12.38
CA MET A 125 -0.55 3.45 13.33
C MET A 125 -1.92 4.11 13.49
N SER A 126 -2.57 3.88 14.61
CA SER A 126 -3.92 4.40 14.89
C SER A 126 -4.02 5.12 16.23
N ASP A 127 -2.89 5.46 16.87
CA ASP A 127 -2.91 6.10 18.18
C ASP A 127 -3.76 7.39 18.14
N SER A 128 -4.61 7.60 19.15
CA SER A 128 -5.64 8.66 19.11
C SER A 128 -5.08 10.09 18.95
N GLY A 129 -3.80 10.30 19.30
CA GLY A 129 -3.11 11.57 19.07
C GLY A 129 -2.47 11.71 17.69
N GLY A 130 -2.50 10.66 16.86
CA GLY A 130 -1.76 10.55 15.60
C GLY A 130 -0.26 10.77 15.75
N THR A 131 0.30 10.43 16.91
CA THR A 131 1.71 10.67 17.26
C THR A 131 2.64 9.82 16.41
N LEU A 132 2.32 8.53 16.22
CA LEU A 132 3.12 7.61 15.41
C LEU A 132 3.07 7.99 13.93
N GLU A 133 1.88 8.35 13.44
CA GLU A 133 1.69 8.81 12.07
C GLU A 133 2.46 10.10 11.81
N ALA A 134 2.25 11.15 12.62
CA ALA A 134 2.90 12.44 12.46
C ALA A 134 4.43 12.36 12.58
N ALA A 135 4.95 11.49 13.47
CA ALA A 135 6.38 11.28 13.61
C ALA A 135 7.01 10.63 12.37
N SER A 136 6.23 9.90 11.58
CA SER A 136 6.69 9.19 10.38
C SER A 136 6.38 9.89 9.05
N SER A 137 5.53 10.92 9.03
CA SER A 137 5.09 11.57 7.77
C SER A 137 6.24 12.18 6.96
N SER A 138 7.33 12.62 7.61
CA SER A 138 8.48 13.20 6.91
C SER A 138 9.24 12.22 6.00
N PHE A 139 9.11 10.90 6.22
CA PHE A 139 9.77 9.87 5.42
C PHE A 139 8.82 8.80 4.85
N LEU A 140 7.58 8.70 5.36
CA LEU A 140 6.54 7.80 4.85
C LEU A 140 5.40 8.53 4.12
N GLY A 141 5.28 9.85 4.24
CA GLY A 141 4.21 10.63 3.62
C GLY A 141 4.36 10.75 2.11
N ALA A 142 3.24 10.80 1.40
CA ALA A 142 3.16 11.01 -0.04
C ALA A 142 3.87 12.31 -0.44
N ALA A 143 4.68 12.26 -1.50
CA ALA A 143 5.39 13.44 -1.98
C ALA A 143 4.39 14.50 -2.49
N GLY A 144 4.48 15.71 -1.94
CA GLY A 144 3.60 16.83 -2.30
C GLY A 144 2.34 16.95 -1.45
N THR A 145 2.12 16.04 -0.50
CA THR A 145 1.05 16.12 0.48
C THR A 145 1.54 16.84 1.75
N ILE A 146 0.76 17.79 2.24
CA ILE A 146 0.99 18.44 3.53
C ILE A 146 0.37 17.57 4.63
N TYR A 147 1.19 17.19 5.61
CA TYR A 147 0.77 16.45 6.79
C TYR A 147 0.82 17.36 8.01
N PRO A 148 -0.26 17.51 8.78
CA PRO A 148 -0.19 18.22 10.05
C PRO A 148 0.64 17.45 11.07
N GLY A 149 1.07 18.12 12.14
CA GLY A 149 1.58 17.44 13.32
C GLY A 149 0.49 16.66 14.08
N ALA A 150 0.90 15.98 15.14
CA ALA A 150 -0.01 15.29 16.06
C ALA A 150 -1.01 16.28 16.71
N PHE A 151 -2.26 15.85 16.88
CA PHE A 151 -3.29 16.57 17.62
C PHE A 151 -4.28 15.57 18.24
N THR A 152 -5.01 15.99 19.26
CA THR A 152 -6.01 15.14 19.92
C THR A 152 -7.10 14.74 18.94
N ALA A 153 -7.49 13.46 18.93
CA ALA A 153 -8.51 12.92 18.04
C ALA A 153 -8.08 12.91 16.56
N ARG A 154 -6.79 12.64 16.29
CA ARG A 154 -6.29 12.45 14.92
C ARG A 154 -6.36 11.00 14.48
N GLY A 155 -6.09 10.09 15.40
CA GLY A 155 -6.26 8.66 15.18
C GLY A 155 -7.52 8.18 15.86
N MET A 156 -7.77 6.87 15.77
CA MET A 156 -9.02 6.27 16.23
C MET A 156 -9.35 6.57 17.70
N GLU A 157 -10.60 6.95 17.94
CA GLU A 157 -11.14 7.21 19.26
C GLU A 157 -11.85 5.96 19.83
N GLY A 158 -11.36 5.52 21.00
CA GLY A 158 -11.82 4.29 21.66
C GLY A 158 -10.74 3.21 21.64
N ASP A 159 -10.91 2.16 22.45
CA ASP A 159 -10.05 0.98 22.33
C ASP A 159 -10.57 0.15 21.15
N PRO A 160 -9.86 0.08 20.01
CA PRO A 160 -10.34 -0.65 18.82
C PRO A 160 -10.53 -2.15 19.09
N LEU A 161 -10.06 -2.66 20.24
CA LEU A 161 -10.19 -4.05 20.67
C LEU A 161 -11.29 -4.29 21.72
N ASP A 162 -12.00 -3.26 22.19
CA ASP A 162 -13.00 -3.41 23.26
C ASP A 162 -14.36 -3.96 22.79
N GLY A 163 -14.60 -3.97 21.47
CA GLY A 163 -15.82 -4.53 20.85
C GLY A 163 -17.11 -3.78 21.23
N LEU A 164 -17.00 -2.57 21.77
CA LEU A 164 -18.17 -1.72 22.01
C LEU A 164 -18.64 -1.13 20.68
N ILE A 165 -19.94 -1.28 20.42
CA ILE A 165 -20.62 -1.08 19.11
C ILE A 165 -20.51 0.36 18.55
N ASN A 166 -19.92 1.31 19.29
CA ASN A 166 -19.95 2.73 18.97
C ASN A 166 -18.58 3.40 18.76
N ASN A 167 -17.47 2.65 18.83
CA ASN A 167 -16.12 3.20 18.69
C ASN A 167 -15.54 2.91 17.30
N ASP A 168 -14.53 3.68 16.93
CA ASP A 168 -13.71 3.39 15.76
C ASP A 168 -12.99 2.07 15.94
N TYR A 169 -12.79 1.34 14.84
CA TYR A 169 -12.08 0.08 14.89
C TYR A 169 -11.38 -0.22 13.59
N TYR A 170 -10.35 -1.06 13.70
CA TYR A 170 -9.83 -1.79 12.58
C TYR A 170 -9.53 -3.23 12.96
N SER A 171 -9.53 -4.09 11.96
CA SER A 171 -8.95 -5.42 12.04
C SER A 171 -8.28 -5.72 10.72
N PHE A 172 -7.23 -6.54 10.72
CA PHE A 172 -6.59 -6.95 9.48
C PHE A 172 -6.25 -8.43 9.50
N LEU A 173 -6.25 -9.02 8.32
CA LEU A 173 -5.77 -10.36 8.06
C LEU A 173 -4.96 -10.31 6.78
N THR A 174 -3.72 -10.79 6.86
CA THR A 174 -2.75 -10.82 5.75
C THR A 174 -2.53 -9.45 5.12
N ASP A 175 -3.26 -9.16 4.06
CA ASP A 175 -3.13 -8.06 3.09
C ASP A 175 -4.44 -7.27 2.99
N THR A 176 -5.41 -7.53 3.86
CA THR A 176 -6.69 -6.84 3.86
C THR A 176 -6.97 -6.26 5.25
N ILE A 177 -7.28 -4.97 5.29
CA ILE A 177 -7.75 -4.27 6.48
C ILE A 177 -9.24 -3.99 6.35
N THR A 178 -9.98 -4.18 7.44
CA THR A 178 -11.37 -3.77 7.62
C THR A 178 -11.38 -2.62 8.63
N VAL A 179 -12.02 -1.51 8.27
CA VAL A 179 -12.01 -0.25 9.01
C VAL A 179 -13.44 0.24 9.18
N GLY A 180 -13.79 0.61 10.41
CA GLY A 180 -14.99 1.37 10.74
C GLY A 180 -14.60 2.66 11.44
N MET A 181 -15.13 3.79 10.98
CA MET A 181 -14.85 5.11 11.54
C MET A 181 -16.16 5.86 11.79
N ARG A 182 -16.18 6.65 12.86
CA ARG A 182 -17.25 7.53 13.32
C ARG A 182 -16.61 8.85 13.71
N VAL A 183 -16.68 9.84 12.83
CA VAL A 183 -15.95 11.09 13.04
C VAL A 183 -16.87 12.27 13.22
N THR A 184 -16.42 13.20 14.06
CA THR A 184 -16.80 14.61 14.01
C THR A 184 -15.56 15.41 13.59
N GLU A 185 -15.50 16.70 13.89
CA GLU A 185 -14.27 17.48 13.72
C GLU A 185 -13.47 17.46 15.05
N PRO A 186 -12.18 17.09 15.04
CA PRO A 186 -11.39 16.69 13.87
C PRO A 186 -11.64 15.24 13.42
N GLY A 187 -11.28 14.93 12.17
CA GLY A 187 -11.41 13.59 11.58
C GLY A 187 -10.43 12.53 12.11
N ASP A 188 -10.49 11.34 11.52
CA ASP A 188 -9.61 10.22 11.83
C ASP A 188 -8.70 9.85 10.66
N TRP A 189 -7.44 9.58 10.99
CA TRP A 189 -6.39 9.11 10.10
C TRP A 189 -5.68 7.91 10.72
N ILE A 190 -5.52 6.86 9.92
CA ILE A 190 -4.63 5.74 10.24
C ILE A 190 -3.63 5.53 9.12
N ARG A 191 -2.39 5.18 9.49
CA ARG A 191 -1.37 4.77 8.53
C ARG A 191 -1.20 3.26 8.57
N VAL A 192 -1.34 2.62 7.42
CA VAL A 192 -1.10 1.17 7.25
C VAL A 192 0.29 0.98 6.66
N ILE A 193 1.07 0.07 7.25
CA ILE A 193 2.39 -0.30 6.75
C ILE A 193 2.33 -1.70 6.17
N THR A 194 2.77 -1.85 4.92
CA THR A 194 2.79 -3.12 4.20
C THR A 194 4.21 -3.56 3.88
N ALA A 195 4.44 -4.86 3.81
CA ALA A 195 5.68 -5.46 3.36
C ALA A 195 5.80 -5.25 1.86
N SER A 196 6.93 -4.68 1.44
CA SER A 196 7.24 -4.49 0.04
C SER A 196 8.27 -5.51 -0.40
N GLU A 197 7.89 -6.35 -1.36
CA GLU A 197 8.83 -7.31 -1.91
C GLU A 197 9.87 -6.57 -2.76
N ILE A 198 11.14 -6.73 -2.41
CA ILE A 198 12.21 -6.32 -3.31
C ILE A 198 12.09 -7.22 -4.55
N PRO A 199 11.85 -6.68 -5.77
CA PRO A 199 11.83 -7.49 -6.96
C PRO A 199 13.13 -8.26 -7.02
N VAL A 200 13.06 -9.57 -6.81
CA VAL A 200 14.24 -10.40 -6.97
C VAL A 200 14.69 -10.16 -8.40
N PRO A 201 15.92 -9.67 -8.63
CA PRO A 201 16.47 -9.58 -9.97
C PRO A 201 16.20 -10.93 -10.64
N ALA A 202 15.93 -10.94 -11.94
CA ALA A 202 15.62 -12.13 -12.73
C ALA A 202 16.78 -13.15 -12.74
N ALA A 203 17.26 -13.57 -11.57
CA ALA A 203 18.40 -14.41 -11.31
C ALA A 203 18.12 -15.79 -11.84
N LEU A 204 16.86 -16.25 -11.80
CA LEU A 204 16.47 -17.49 -12.44
C LEU A 204 16.53 -17.39 -13.97
N PRO A 205 15.89 -16.42 -14.67
CA PRO A 205 16.11 -16.23 -16.10
C PRO A 205 17.57 -16.02 -16.49
N LEU A 206 18.33 -15.24 -15.72
CA LEU A 206 19.77 -15.02 -15.95
C LEU A 206 20.56 -16.32 -15.79
N LEU A 207 20.30 -17.09 -14.74
CA LEU A 207 20.92 -18.40 -14.51
C LEU A 207 20.58 -19.36 -15.65
N LEU A 208 19.31 -19.46 -16.03
CA LEU A 208 18.86 -20.32 -17.13
C LEU A 208 19.48 -19.89 -18.46
N SER A 209 19.56 -18.59 -18.74
CA SER A 209 20.20 -18.07 -19.95
C SER A 209 21.71 -18.33 -19.95
N GLY A 210 22.37 -18.23 -18.79
CA GLY A 210 23.77 -18.57 -18.62
C GLY A 210 24.05 -20.05 -18.87
N ILE A 211 23.24 -20.94 -18.30
CA ILE A 211 23.34 -22.39 -18.52
C ILE A 211 23.09 -22.73 -20.00
N ALA A 212 22.06 -22.16 -20.62
CA ALA A 212 21.77 -22.35 -22.03
C ALA A 212 22.94 -21.87 -22.92
N GLY A 213 23.47 -20.68 -22.64
CA GLY A 213 24.62 -20.11 -23.35
C GLY A 213 25.87 -20.99 -23.27
N LEU A 214 26.19 -21.51 -22.08
CA LEU A 214 27.28 -22.48 -21.88
C LEU A 214 27.02 -23.79 -22.64
N GLY A 215 25.77 -24.27 -22.63
CA GLY A 215 25.34 -25.44 -23.39
C GLY A 215 25.60 -25.28 -24.90
N PHE A 216 25.19 -24.15 -25.49
CA PHE A 216 25.45 -23.86 -26.91
C PHE A 216 26.94 -23.68 -27.23
N ALA A 217 27.69 -23.01 -26.35
CA ALA A 217 29.13 -22.83 -26.52
C ALA A 217 29.88 -24.19 -26.50
N SER A 218 29.44 -25.13 -25.66
CA SER A 218 30.03 -26.47 -25.59
C SER A 218 29.81 -27.31 -26.86
N ARG A 219 28.65 -27.15 -27.53
CA ARG A 219 28.36 -27.85 -28.78
C ARG A 219 29.26 -27.38 -29.93
N ARG A 220 29.50 -26.07 -30.06
CA ARG A 220 30.39 -25.51 -31.09
C ARG A 220 31.82 -26.05 -31.03
N ARG A 221 32.33 -26.37 -29.85
CA ARG A 221 33.70 -26.92 -29.70
C ARG A 221 33.84 -28.36 -30.22
N ARG A 222 32.75 -29.12 -30.34
CA ARG A 222 32.79 -30.49 -30.85
C ARG A 222 32.79 -30.55 -32.37
N GLU A 223 32.22 -29.55 -33.04
CA GLU A 223 32.18 -29.47 -34.51
C GLU A 223 33.46 -28.92 -35.13
N ALA A 224 34.33 -28.29 -34.35
CA ALA A 224 35.62 -27.75 -34.80
C ALA A 224 36.78 -28.77 -34.73
N LYS A 225 36.51 -30.02 -34.36
CA LYS A 225 37.45 -31.15 -34.37
C LYS A 225 37.02 -32.15 -35.43
#